data_AF-A0A3D0H4M1-F1
#
_entry.id   AF-A0A3D0H4M1-F1
#
_cell.length_a   1.000
_cell.length_b   1.000
_cell.length_c   1.000
_cell.angle_alpha   90.00
_cell.angle_beta   90.00
_cell.angle_gamma   90.00
#
_symmetry.space_group_name_H-M   'P 1'
#
loop_
_entity.id
_entity.type
_entity.pdbx_description
1 polymer ?
#
loop_
_entity_poly.entity_id
_entity_poly.type
_entity_poly.pdbx_seq_one_letter_code
_entity_poly.pdbx_strand_id
1 'polypeptide(L)'
;MRTAIFIAKRRDFGYQRFEDLRDEDPPGLLCFHSGKEIWTMTCRGKRVPLVLSVLGMLGWATLLGAQGTQAGPTYAEVEPIFKKHCVACHSGAKPADGLRLDSYAQIMGHAGKHPAVVSKEPEKSEIVRRIRGVSKPRMPGNGPPWLTEEQTAVIEQWIRAGAIER
;
A
#
# COMPACT_ATOMS: atom_id res chain seq x y z
N MET A 1 38.01 -34.17 47.57
CA MET A 1 37.41 -33.07 48.34
C MET A 1 36.92 -32.02 47.36
N ARG A 2 35.63 -31.66 47.44
CA ARG A 2 34.89 -30.56 46.80
C ARG A 2 34.66 -30.57 45.27
N THR A 3 33.51 -31.17 44.94
CA THR A 3 32.65 -31.00 43.77
C THR A 3 32.25 -29.53 43.55
N ALA A 4 32.23 -29.06 42.30
CA ALA A 4 31.62 -27.78 41.91
C ALA A 4 30.54 -28.01 40.85
N ILE A 5 29.40 -27.36 41.08
CA ILE A 5 28.06 -27.64 40.56
C ILE A 5 27.78 -26.81 39.29
N PHE A 6 27.18 -27.46 38.29
CA PHE A 6 26.57 -26.83 37.11
C PHE A 6 25.38 -25.94 37.49
N ILE A 7 25.34 -24.69 37.02
CA ILE A 7 24.09 -23.92 36.92
C ILE A 7 23.99 -23.33 35.50
N ALA A 8 23.25 -24.03 34.65
CA ALA A 8 22.77 -23.54 33.36
C ALA A 8 21.62 -22.56 33.59
N LYS A 9 21.75 -21.31 33.13
CA LYS A 9 20.67 -20.32 33.17
C LYS A 9 19.80 -20.49 31.93
N ARG A 10 18.72 -21.27 32.07
CA ARG A 10 17.56 -21.24 31.16
C ARG A 10 17.03 -19.80 31.11
N ARG A 11 16.89 -19.25 29.90
CA ARG A 11 15.97 -18.15 29.64
C ARG A 11 14.83 -18.72 28.83
N ASP A 12 13.65 -18.59 29.41
CA ASP A 12 12.44 -19.28 29.02
C ASP A 12 11.93 -18.80 27.65
N PHE A 13 11.60 -19.80 26.84
CA PHE A 13 10.81 -19.70 25.62
C PHE A 13 9.35 -19.49 26.03
N GLY A 14 8.83 -18.27 25.89
CA GLY A 14 7.42 -17.95 26.10
C GLY A 14 6.65 -18.03 24.79
N TYR A 15 6.01 -19.17 24.56
CA TYR A 15 4.98 -19.38 23.54
C TYR A 15 3.72 -18.60 23.95
N GLN A 16 3.41 -17.49 23.27
CA GLN A 16 2.13 -16.82 23.45
C GLN A 16 1.13 -17.34 22.43
N ARG A 17 0.10 -17.95 23.01
CA ARG A 17 -1.03 -18.64 22.43
C ARG A 17 -1.91 -17.64 21.68
N PHE A 18 -2.14 -17.96 20.41
CA PHE A 18 -3.23 -17.44 19.61
C PHE A 18 -4.55 -17.88 20.25
N GLU A 19 -5.54 -16.99 20.27
CA GLU A 19 -6.98 -17.15 20.58
C GLU A 19 -7.46 -16.31 21.77
N ASP A 20 -8.47 -15.49 21.44
CA ASP A 20 -9.44 -14.84 22.33
C ASP A 20 -9.13 -13.41 22.79
N LEU A 21 -9.47 -12.44 21.93
CA LEU A 21 -10.06 -11.15 22.33
C LEU A 21 -11.05 -10.72 21.23
N ARG A 22 -12.27 -11.25 21.33
CA ARG A 22 -13.48 -10.57 20.87
C ARG A 22 -13.92 -9.58 21.95
N ASP A 23 -14.61 -8.54 21.51
CA ASP A 23 -15.42 -7.60 22.29
C ASP A 23 -14.67 -6.62 23.20
N GLU A 24 -14.37 -5.44 22.66
CA GLU A 24 -14.41 -4.19 23.45
C GLU A 24 -15.08 -3.11 22.58
N ASP A 25 -16.35 -2.86 22.90
CA ASP A 25 -17.25 -1.85 22.36
C ASP A 25 -16.72 -0.41 22.51
N PRO A 26 -17.16 0.54 21.65
CA PRO A 26 -16.89 1.97 21.81
C PRO A 26 -17.62 2.58 23.02
N PRO A 27 -17.07 3.66 23.63
CA PRO A 27 -17.61 4.25 24.84
C PRO A 27 -19.03 4.78 24.67
N GLY A 28 -19.88 4.33 25.59
CA GLY A 28 -21.29 4.64 25.69
C GLY A 28 -21.60 6.12 25.77
N LEU A 29 -22.58 6.47 24.93
CA LEU A 29 -23.48 7.60 25.09
C LEU A 29 -24.10 7.54 26.51
N LEU A 30 -23.76 8.51 27.36
CA LEU A 30 -24.47 8.73 28.61
C LEU A 30 -25.87 9.30 28.29
N CYS A 31 -26.88 8.45 28.41
CA CYS A 31 -28.28 8.88 28.46
C CYS A 31 -28.55 9.57 29.80
N PHE A 32 -28.52 10.91 29.82
CA PHE A 32 -29.07 11.71 30.91
C PHE A 32 -30.60 11.77 30.74
N HIS A 33 -31.35 11.04 31.54
CA HIS A 33 -32.79 11.25 31.72
C HIS A 33 -33.01 11.99 33.04
N SER A 34 -33.32 13.28 32.97
CA SER A 34 -33.93 14.00 34.10
C SER A 34 -34.58 15.31 33.67
N GLY A 35 -35.84 15.51 34.10
CA GLY A 35 -36.52 16.80 34.14
C GLY A 35 -37.13 17.24 32.81
N LYS A 36 -38.41 16.92 32.54
CA LYS A 36 -39.53 17.83 32.84
C LYS A 36 -39.22 19.26 32.38
N GLU A 37 -39.67 19.65 31.19
CA GLU A 37 -40.38 20.90 30.96
C GLU A 37 -41.31 20.78 29.75
N ILE A 38 -42.56 21.13 30.02
CA ILE A 38 -43.74 21.00 29.19
C ILE A 38 -43.80 22.30 28.39
N TRP A 39 -43.25 22.31 27.18
CA TRP A 39 -43.49 23.40 26.24
C TRP A 39 -44.54 22.97 25.23
N THR A 40 -45.78 23.35 25.51
CA THR A 40 -46.86 23.43 24.53
C THR A 40 -46.50 24.49 23.49
N MET A 41 -45.83 24.08 22.42
CA MET A 41 -45.77 24.86 21.18
C MET A 41 -46.67 24.21 20.14
N THR A 42 -47.96 24.49 20.27
CA THR A 42 -48.88 24.46 19.15
C THR A 42 -48.53 25.61 18.22
N CYS A 43 -48.00 25.30 17.04
CA CYS A 43 -48.01 26.26 15.94
C CYS A 43 -48.35 25.56 14.62
N ARG A 44 -49.62 25.78 14.23
CA ARG A 44 -50.03 26.12 12.87
C ARG A 44 -49.73 25.09 11.78
N GLY A 45 -50.73 24.26 11.53
CA GLY A 45 -50.76 23.32 10.41
C GLY A 45 -50.42 23.97 9.06
N LYS A 46 -49.51 23.30 8.34
CA LYS A 46 -49.59 23.20 6.89
C LYS A 46 -50.00 21.77 6.61
N ARG A 47 -51.27 21.60 6.22
CA ARG A 47 -51.77 20.35 5.66
C ARG A 47 -50.99 20.14 4.36
N VAL A 48 -49.95 19.30 4.36
CA VAL A 48 -49.33 18.85 3.12
C VAL A 48 -50.28 17.77 2.58
N PRO A 49 -51.00 18.01 1.47
CA PRO A 49 -51.89 17.00 0.94
C PRO A 49 -51.03 15.83 0.47
N LEU A 50 -51.29 14.67 1.05
CA LEU A 50 -50.79 13.37 0.67
C LEU A 50 -51.42 13.02 -0.68
N VAL A 51 -50.93 13.63 -1.75
CA VAL A 51 -51.27 13.27 -3.13
C VAL A 51 -50.03 12.67 -3.75
N LEU A 52 -50.01 11.34 -3.74
CA LEU A 52 -49.59 10.49 -4.86
C LEU A 52 -48.71 11.20 -5.89
N SER A 53 -47.41 11.00 -5.80
CA SER A 53 -46.54 11.05 -6.98
C SER A 53 -45.59 9.87 -6.94
N VAL A 54 -46.12 8.74 -7.40
CA VAL A 54 -45.43 7.50 -7.74
C VAL A 54 -44.51 7.67 -8.98
N LEU A 55 -44.16 8.91 -9.34
CA LEU A 55 -43.31 9.25 -10.50
C LEU A 55 -41.98 9.88 -10.05
N GLY A 56 -41.29 9.23 -9.11
CA GLY A 56 -39.93 9.57 -8.71
C GLY A 56 -38.94 8.41 -8.82
N MET A 57 -39.34 7.29 -9.46
CA MET A 57 -38.54 6.06 -9.55
C MET A 57 -38.02 5.76 -10.97
N LEU A 58 -38.10 6.72 -11.90
CA LEU A 58 -37.67 6.55 -13.31
C LEU A 58 -36.55 7.52 -13.72
N GLY A 59 -35.70 7.96 -12.77
CA GLY A 59 -34.66 8.98 -13.01
C GLY A 59 -33.22 8.60 -12.65
N TRP A 60 -32.97 7.36 -12.20
CA TRP A 60 -31.63 6.91 -11.76
C TRP A 60 -31.10 5.69 -12.54
N ALA A 61 -31.43 5.59 -13.83
CA ALA A 61 -31.08 4.41 -14.63
C ALA A 61 -29.85 4.57 -15.55
N THR A 62 -29.13 5.69 -15.56
CA THR A 62 -28.05 5.87 -16.56
C THR A 62 -26.83 6.62 -16.04
N LEU A 63 -26.07 6.02 -15.13
CA LEU A 63 -24.63 6.27 -14.98
C LEU A 63 -23.88 4.99 -14.59
N LEU A 64 -24.06 3.91 -15.36
CA LEU A 64 -22.98 2.92 -15.50
C LEU A 64 -21.92 3.55 -16.39
N GLY A 65 -21.08 4.41 -15.82
CA GLY A 65 -19.82 4.77 -16.44
C GLY A 65 -19.03 3.48 -16.63
N ALA A 66 -18.68 3.16 -17.87
CA ALA A 66 -17.74 2.09 -18.15
C ALA A 66 -16.45 2.42 -17.38
N GLN A 67 -16.20 1.69 -16.30
CA GLN A 67 -14.89 1.68 -15.67
C GLN A 67 -14.00 0.96 -16.67
N GLY A 68 -13.39 1.72 -17.58
CA GLY A 68 -12.32 1.22 -18.41
C GLY A 68 -11.32 0.57 -17.47
N THR A 69 -10.99 -0.69 -17.71
CA THR A 69 -9.90 -1.37 -17.02
C THR A 69 -8.66 -0.54 -17.26
N GLN A 70 -8.30 0.30 -16.29
CA GLN A 70 -7.14 1.16 -16.41
C GLN A 70 -5.94 0.22 -16.39
N ALA A 71 -5.34 0.00 -17.57
CA ALA A 71 -4.11 -0.75 -17.67
C ALA A 71 -3.09 -0.10 -16.72
N GLY A 72 -2.38 -0.92 -15.95
CA GLY A 72 -1.35 -0.42 -15.05
C GLY A 72 -0.25 0.31 -15.82
N PRO A 73 0.62 1.05 -15.12
CA PRO A 73 1.66 1.80 -15.78
C PRO A 73 2.60 0.88 -16.57
N THR A 74 3.15 1.39 -17.66
CA THR A 74 4.11 0.70 -18.53
C THR A 74 5.53 1.18 -18.28
N TYR A 75 6.52 0.55 -18.93
CA TYR A 75 7.90 0.98 -18.80
C TYR A 75 8.10 2.44 -19.24
N ALA A 76 7.28 2.97 -20.15
CA ALA A 76 7.35 4.37 -20.58
C ALA A 76 7.18 5.38 -19.42
N GLU A 77 6.36 5.04 -18.42
CA GLU A 77 6.14 5.91 -17.24
C GLU A 77 7.22 5.72 -16.16
N VAL A 78 7.84 4.55 -16.12
CA VAL A 78 8.91 4.20 -15.17
C VAL A 78 10.28 4.69 -15.64
N GLU A 79 10.54 4.63 -16.94
CA GLU A 79 11.80 5.02 -17.57
C GLU A 79 12.32 6.41 -17.12
N PRO A 80 11.52 7.49 -17.06
CA PRO A 80 12.01 8.79 -16.59
C PRO A 80 12.48 8.77 -15.13
N ILE A 81 11.87 7.94 -14.28
CA ILE A 81 12.28 7.77 -12.87
C ILE A 81 13.66 7.10 -12.81
N PHE A 82 13.85 6.02 -13.58
CA PHE A 82 15.15 5.34 -13.65
C PHE A 82 16.24 6.21 -14.27
N LYS A 83 15.93 6.95 -15.34
CA LYS A 83 16.86 7.89 -15.96
C LYS A 83 17.36 8.94 -14.97
N LYS A 84 16.45 9.48 -14.15
CA LYS A 84 16.79 10.53 -13.19
C LYS A 84 17.61 10.02 -12.02
N HIS A 85 17.27 8.85 -11.48
CA HIS A 85 17.77 8.43 -10.16
C HIS A 85 18.71 7.23 -10.17
N CYS A 86 18.72 6.44 -11.25
CA CYS A 86 19.36 5.12 -11.26
C CYS A 86 20.46 5.00 -12.32
N VAL A 87 20.22 5.53 -13.53
CA VAL A 87 21.10 5.36 -14.69
C VAL A 87 22.51 5.91 -14.46
N ALA A 88 22.69 6.92 -13.61
CA ALA A 88 24.02 7.46 -13.29
C ALA A 88 25.02 6.40 -12.80
N CYS A 89 24.56 5.38 -12.06
CA CYS A 89 25.40 4.29 -11.55
C CYS A 89 25.09 2.94 -12.19
N HIS A 90 23.86 2.74 -12.69
CA HIS A 90 23.37 1.48 -13.24
C HIS A 90 23.26 1.53 -14.77
N SER A 91 24.32 1.99 -15.45
CA SER A 91 24.39 2.02 -16.92
C SER A 91 25.83 1.86 -17.44
N GLY A 92 25.98 1.84 -18.77
CA GLY A 92 27.28 1.83 -19.43
C GLY A 92 28.03 0.49 -19.33
N ALA A 93 29.36 0.56 -19.48
CA ALA A 93 30.22 -0.62 -19.57
C ALA A 93 30.52 -1.29 -18.21
N LYS A 94 30.39 -0.55 -17.11
CA LYS A 94 30.64 -1.04 -15.73
C LYS A 94 29.52 -0.59 -14.78
N PRO A 95 28.29 -1.09 -14.99
CA PRO A 95 27.17 -0.75 -14.12
C PRO A 95 27.39 -1.32 -12.71
N ALA A 96 26.92 -0.59 -11.69
CA ALA A 96 26.94 -1.05 -10.31
C ALA A 96 26.22 -2.41 -10.17
N ASP A 97 26.88 -3.35 -9.48
CA ASP A 97 26.46 -4.75 -9.31
C ASP A 97 26.15 -5.49 -10.63
N GLY A 98 26.66 -5.02 -11.77
CA GLY A 98 26.33 -5.61 -13.07
C GLY A 98 24.89 -5.34 -13.54
N LEU A 99 24.14 -4.49 -12.83
CA LEU A 99 22.73 -4.20 -13.10
C LEU A 99 22.58 -2.96 -13.98
N ARG A 100 22.01 -3.13 -15.18
CA ARG A 100 21.67 -2.04 -16.09
C ARG A 100 20.18 -1.69 -15.98
N LEU A 101 19.89 -0.41 -15.77
CA LEU A 101 18.52 0.15 -15.64
C LEU A 101 18.20 1.17 -16.74
N ASP A 102 19.01 1.21 -17.79
CA ASP A 102 18.93 2.15 -18.93
C ASP A 102 18.06 1.64 -20.08
N SER A 103 17.59 0.39 -20.03
CA SER A 103 16.67 -0.17 -21.02
C SER A 103 15.86 -1.32 -20.46
N TYR A 104 14.63 -1.47 -20.95
CA TYR A 104 13.71 -2.52 -20.54
C TYR A 104 14.31 -3.92 -20.64
N ALA A 105 14.90 -4.26 -21.80
CA ALA A 105 15.49 -5.57 -22.06
C ALA A 105 16.60 -5.92 -21.05
N GLN A 106 17.39 -4.95 -20.61
CA GLN A 106 18.46 -5.17 -19.64
C GLN A 106 17.93 -5.36 -18.22
N ILE A 107 16.88 -4.61 -17.85
CA ILE A 107 16.22 -4.73 -16.55
C ILE A 107 15.61 -6.14 -16.41
N MET A 108 14.87 -6.58 -17.41
CA MET A 108 14.17 -7.87 -17.40
C MET A 108 15.12 -9.04 -17.62
N GLY A 109 16.24 -8.84 -18.32
CA GLY A 109 17.26 -9.85 -18.58
C GLY A 109 18.32 -10.00 -17.48
N HIS A 110 18.26 -9.21 -16.40
CA HIS A 110 19.28 -9.26 -15.37
C HIS A 110 19.24 -10.56 -14.56
N ALA A 111 20.25 -11.40 -14.77
CA ALA A 111 20.44 -12.68 -14.07
C ALA A 111 21.47 -12.56 -12.93
N GLY A 112 21.24 -11.65 -11.99
CA GLY A 112 22.03 -11.54 -10.76
C GLY A 112 21.66 -12.60 -9.71
N LYS A 113 22.31 -12.54 -8.53
CA LYS A 113 21.96 -13.40 -7.38
C LYS A 113 20.50 -13.24 -6.95
N HIS A 114 19.95 -12.05 -7.14
CA HIS A 114 18.54 -11.74 -6.96
C HIS A 114 18.02 -11.08 -8.24
N PRO A 115 16.87 -11.51 -8.78
CA PRO A 115 16.26 -10.85 -9.93
C PRO A 115 15.97 -9.38 -9.60
N ALA A 116 16.31 -8.48 -10.52
CA ALA A 116 16.02 -7.06 -10.36
C ALA A 116 14.50 -6.81 -10.30
N VAL A 117 13.78 -7.48 -11.20
CA VAL A 117 12.32 -7.46 -11.32
C VAL A 117 11.79 -8.89 -11.37
N VAL A 118 10.76 -9.16 -10.57
CA VAL A 118 9.95 -10.38 -10.61
C VAL A 118 8.55 -9.96 -11.03
N SER A 119 8.16 -10.31 -12.26
CA SER A 119 6.86 -9.91 -12.84
C SER A 119 5.71 -10.31 -11.93
N LYS A 120 4.76 -9.38 -11.70
CA LYS A 120 3.59 -9.49 -10.81
C LYS A 120 3.91 -9.60 -9.31
N GLU A 121 5.19 -9.62 -8.92
CA GLU A 121 5.63 -9.79 -7.53
C GLU A 121 6.61 -8.67 -7.12
N PRO A 122 6.13 -7.43 -6.94
CA PRO A 122 6.99 -6.30 -6.53
C PRO A 122 7.75 -6.58 -5.24
N GLU A 123 7.15 -7.31 -4.30
CA GLU A 123 7.73 -7.52 -2.97
C GLU A 123 8.92 -8.50 -3.01
N LYS A 124 9.00 -9.31 -4.06
CA LYS A 124 10.13 -10.20 -4.36
C LYS A 124 11.16 -9.56 -5.29
N SER A 125 10.85 -8.40 -5.88
CA SER A 125 11.73 -7.68 -6.80
C SER A 125 12.79 -6.91 -6.01
N GLU A 126 14.07 -7.13 -6.30
CA GLU A 126 15.14 -6.52 -5.54
C GLU A 126 15.13 -4.99 -5.66
N ILE A 127 14.72 -4.42 -6.80
CA ILE A 127 14.56 -2.98 -6.98
C ILE A 127 13.64 -2.38 -5.91
N VAL A 128 12.45 -2.96 -5.69
CA VAL A 128 11.46 -2.46 -4.72
C VAL A 128 12.01 -2.56 -3.30
N ARG A 129 12.63 -3.70 -2.97
CA ARG A 129 13.23 -3.91 -1.65
C ARG A 129 14.33 -2.90 -1.35
N ARG A 130 15.13 -2.51 -2.35
CA ARG A 130 16.22 -1.53 -2.23
C ARG A 130 15.70 -0.10 -2.09
N ILE A 131 14.72 0.32 -2.89
CA ILE A 131 14.18 1.69 -2.82
C ILE A 131 13.36 1.93 -1.54
N ARG A 132 12.68 0.89 -1.03
CA ARG A 132 12.00 0.90 0.28
C ARG A 132 12.99 0.79 1.46
N GLY A 133 14.22 0.37 1.21
CA GLY A 133 15.27 0.22 2.21
C GLY A 133 15.16 -1.04 3.08
N VAL A 134 14.34 -2.01 2.63
CA VAL A 134 14.19 -3.37 3.20
C VAL A 134 15.46 -4.17 2.95
N SER A 135 16.02 -4.08 1.74
CA SER A 135 17.35 -4.60 1.39
C SER A 135 18.41 -3.49 1.47
N LYS A 136 19.67 -3.88 1.75
CA LYS A 136 20.81 -2.95 1.87
C LYS A 136 21.88 -3.19 0.81
N PRO A 137 22.56 -2.12 0.34
CA PRO A 137 22.29 -0.69 0.59
C PRO A 137 20.92 -0.22 0.05
N ARG A 138 20.36 0.83 0.68
CA ARG A 138 19.14 1.51 0.19
C ARG A 138 19.49 2.29 -1.07
N MET A 139 18.58 2.30 -2.05
CA MET A 139 18.74 3.05 -3.29
C MET A 139 17.79 4.26 -3.36
N PRO A 140 18.18 5.36 -4.01
CA PRO A 140 19.46 5.61 -4.70
C PRO A 140 20.65 5.77 -3.73
N GLY A 141 21.80 5.16 -4.02
CA GLY A 141 22.94 5.12 -3.08
C GLY A 141 23.56 6.48 -2.73
N ASN A 142 23.26 7.52 -3.51
CA ASN A 142 23.64 8.92 -3.28
C ASN A 142 22.59 9.73 -2.51
N GLY A 143 21.51 9.10 -2.03
CA GLY A 143 20.49 9.77 -1.23
C GLY A 143 21.02 10.22 0.14
N PRO A 144 20.29 11.13 0.84
CA PRO A 144 19.05 11.81 0.41
C PRO A 144 19.24 12.86 -0.72
N PRO A 145 18.17 13.24 -1.45
CA PRO A 145 16.78 12.81 -1.28
C PRO A 145 16.51 11.43 -1.88
N TRP A 146 15.67 10.64 -1.21
CA TRP A 146 15.16 9.36 -1.72
C TRP A 146 14.01 9.60 -2.72
N LEU A 147 13.56 8.55 -3.40
CA LEU A 147 12.34 8.62 -4.21
C LEU A 147 11.14 9.02 -3.33
N THR A 148 10.22 9.77 -3.91
CA THR A 148 8.94 10.07 -3.27
C THR A 148 8.06 8.82 -3.23
N GLU A 149 6.99 8.86 -2.43
CA GLU A 149 6.04 7.75 -2.34
C GLU A 149 5.38 7.50 -3.70
N GLU A 150 5.05 8.56 -4.44
CA GLU A 150 4.41 8.49 -5.75
C GLU A 150 5.36 7.84 -6.78
N GLN A 151 6.63 8.24 -6.80
CA GLN A 151 7.63 7.64 -7.70
C GLN A 151 7.83 6.16 -7.39
N THR A 152 7.86 5.82 -6.10
CA THR A 152 7.99 4.43 -5.67
C THR A 152 6.76 3.61 -6.05
N ALA A 153 5.56 4.17 -5.87
CA ALA A 153 4.30 3.53 -6.23
C ALA A 153 4.19 3.26 -7.73
N VAL A 154 4.65 4.16 -8.61
CA VAL A 154 4.65 3.92 -10.07
C VAL A 154 5.49 2.69 -10.43
N ILE A 155 6.68 2.55 -9.84
CA ILE A 155 7.54 1.37 -10.06
C ILE A 155 6.86 0.09 -9.56
N GLU A 156 6.28 0.12 -8.35
CA GLU A 156 5.60 -1.04 -7.77
C GLU A 156 4.38 -1.46 -8.59
N GLN A 157 3.57 -0.51 -9.04
CA GLN A 157 2.40 -0.77 -9.88
C GLN A 157 2.79 -1.33 -11.24
N TRP A 158 3.86 -0.83 -11.86
CA TRP A 158 4.35 -1.36 -13.13
C TRP A 158 4.79 -2.83 -12.98
N ILE A 159 5.54 -3.16 -11.93
CA ILE A 159 5.94 -4.54 -11.66
C ILE A 159 4.71 -5.41 -11.37
N ARG A 160 3.76 -4.91 -10.57
CA ARG A 160 2.50 -5.60 -10.25
C ARG A 160 1.65 -5.86 -11.49
N ALA A 161 1.63 -4.94 -12.45
CA ALA A 161 0.97 -5.07 -13.74
C ALA A 161 1.67 -6.09 -14.68
N GLY A 162 2.82 -6.62 -14.28
CA GLY A 162 3.57 -7.62 -15.02
C GLY A 162 4.87 -7.10 -15.63
N ALA A 163 5.28 -5.89 -15.27
CA ALA A 163 6.46 -5.20 -15.83
C ALA A 163 6.38 -5.11 -17.35
N ILE A 164 5.29 -4.54 -17.88
CA ILE A 164 5.01 -4.46 -19.32
C ILE A 164 5.85 -3.36 -19.97
N GLU A 165 6.40 -3.60 -21.17
CA GLU A 165 7.20 -2.61 -21.90
C GLU A 165 6.36 -1.45 -22.45
N ARG A 166 5.26 -1.74 -23.17
CA ARG A 166 4.31 -0.78 -23.74
C ARG A 166 2.92 -1.37 -23.83
#